data_AF-A0A7C0VAK9-F1
#
_entry.id   AF-A0A7C0VAK9-F1
#
_cell.length_a   1.000
_cell.length_b   1.000
_cell.length_c   1.000
_cell.angle_alpha   90.00
_cell.angle_beta   90.00
_cell.angle_gamma   90.00
#
_symmetry.space_group_name_H-M   'P 1'
#
loop_
_entity.id
_entity.type
_entity.pdbx_description
1 polymer ?
#
loop_
_entity_poly.entity_id
_entity_poly.type
_entity_poly.pdbx_seq_one_letter_code
_entity_poly.pdbx_strand_id
1 'polypeptide(L)'
;SFYTKLDHYIKGIFEYIPDDADVLLLSDHGFCSIEKEFYVNTYLSRKGLLKFKVEDPKSLNEMDSSTIAYSLIPGRIYLNLKGREEMGSIPQGDYNRVRNEIVDMLGELVDNGIIKRVWLKEELYSGPFLDEAPDIILEPFDGIDIKGDINRKELFGKSSIKGMHTLEDAFILWIGKELKGNNSFSIIDIASSILDELGVGRPPDMEASGCLA
;
A
#
# COMPACT_ATOMS: atom_id res chain seq x y z
N SER A 1 21.67 -8.44 -18.47
CA SER A 1 20.34 -8.58 -17.85
C SER A 1 19.50 -7.33 -18.16
N PHE A 2 18.28 -7.20 -17.64
CA PHE A 2 17.51 -5.95 -17.69
C PHE A 2 18.32 -4.78 -17.10
N TYR A 3 18.90 -4.96 -15.91
CA TYR A 3 19.70 -3.94 -15.22
C TYR A 3 20.92 -3.48 -16.02
N THR A 4 21.60 -4.37 -16.76
CA THR A 4 22.70 -3.96 -17.65
C THR A 4 22.24 -3.00 -18.75
N LYS A 5 21.02 -3.18 -19.27
CA LYS A 5 20.47 -2.26 -20.27
C LYS A 5 20.05 -0.94 -19.63
N LEU A 6 19.45 -0.99 -18.45
CA LEU A 6 19.08 0.20 -17.69
C LEU A 6 20.31 1.06 -17.36
N ASP A 7 21.39 0.45 -16.87
CA ASP A 7 22.67 1.11 -16.61
C ASP A 7 23.23 1.81 -17.87
N HIS A 8 23.16 1.15 -19.03
CA HIS A 8 23.56 1.77 -20.30
C HIS A 8 22.72 3.01 -20.66
N TYR A 9 21.40 2.98 -20.41
CA TYR A 9 20.55 4.14 -20.63
C TYR A 9 20.81 5.26 -19.61
N ILE A 10 21.05 4.91 -18.34
CA ILE A 10 21.43 5.86 -17.30
C ILE A 10 22.72 6.58 -17.72
N LYS A 11 23.76 5.83 -18.13
CA LYS A 11 24.98 6.42 -18.68
C LYS A 11 24.68 7.39 -19.82
N GLY A 12 23.82 6.99 -20.77
CA GLY A 12 23.40 7.85 -21.87
C GLY A 12 22.77 9.16 -21.41
N ILE A 13 21.97 9.16 -20.33
CA ILE A 13 21.44 10.39 -19.72
C ILE A 13 22.58 11.25 -19.18
N PHE A 14 23.54 10.64 -18.45
CA PHE A 14 24.72 11.32 -17.91
C PHE A 14 25.59 12.01 -18.97
N GLU A 15 25.55 11.59 -20.23
CA GLU A 15 26.27 12.24 -21.33
C GLU A 15 25.66 13.59 -21.77
N TYR A 16 24.41 13.92 -21.36
CA TYR A 16 23.71 15.15 -21.73
C TYR A 16 23.43 16.11 -20.57
N ILE A 17 23.63 15.69 -19.32
CA ILE A 17 23.41 16.53 -18.14
C ILE A 17 24.66 17.39 -17.92
N PRO A 18 24.53 18.68 -17.57
CA PRO A 18 25.67 19.51 -17.18
C PRO A 18 26.44 18.92 -15.99
N ASP A 19 27.76 19.14 -15.96
CA ASP A 19 28.64 18.65 -14.88
C ASP A 19 28.27 19.24 -13.50
N ASP A 20 27.58 20.39 -13.47
CA ASP A 20 27.13 21.09 -12.27
C ASP A 20 25.66 20.82 -11.91
N ALA A 21 24.99 19.90 -12.61
CA ALA A 21 23.61 19.54 -12.31
C ALA A 21 23.50 18.66 -11.04
N ASP A 22 22.55 18.98 -10.17
CA ASP A 22 22.14 18.07 -9.10
C ASP A 22 21.35 16.90 -9.68
N VAL A 23 21.82 15.68 -9.41
CA VAL A 23 21.18 14.46 -9.91
C VAL A 23 20.76 13.57 -8.74
N LEU A 24 19.47 13.27 -8.70
CA LEU A 24 18.83 12.38 -7.74
C LEU A 24 18.24 11.17 -8.47
N LEU A 25 18.67 9.96 -8.09
CA LEU A 25 18.06 8.70 -8.50
C LEU A 25 17.38 8.08 -7.28
N LEU A 26 16.16 7.60 -7.43
CA LEU A 26 15.43 6.98 -6.33
C LEU A 26 14.48 5.88 -6.80
N SER A 27 14.12 5.03 -5.86
CA SER A 27 12.99 4.09 -5.94
C SER A 27 12.08 4.37 -4.75
N ASP A 28 10.77 4.50 -5.01
CA ASP A 28 9.76 4.80 -4.00
C ASP A 28 9.40 3.60 -3.12
N HIS A 29 9.70 2.40 -3.60
CA HIS A 29 9.56 1.13 -2.91
C HIS A 29 10.60 0.12 -3.44
N GLY A 30 10.74 -1.02 -2.79
CA GLY A 30 11.48 -2.15 -3.36
C GLY A 30 10.62 -3.03 -4.25
N PHE A 31 11.14 -4.20 -4.61
CA PHE A 31 10.48 -5.11 -5.52
C PHE A 31 10.92 -6.57 -5.33
N CYS A 32 9.97 -7.49 -5.41
CA CYS A 32 10.24 -8.94 -5.44
C CYS A 32 9.35 -9.68 -6.45
N SER A 33 9.65 -10.96 -6.67
CA SER A 33 8.86 -11.81 -7.58
C SER A 33 7.62 -12.35 -6.89
N ILE A 34 6.51 -12.47 -7.62
CA ILE A 34 5.27 -13.06 -7.11
C ILE A 34 5.36 -14.59 -7.14
N GLU A 35 5.22 -15.20 -5.98
CA GLU A 35 5.09 -16.65 -5.82
C GLU A 35 3.63 -17.11 -5.87
N LYS A 36 2.69 -16.32 -5.34
CA LYS A 36 1.24 -16.56 -5.38
C LYS A 36 0.46 -15.26 -5.13
N GLU A 37 -0.76 -15.21 -5.62
CA GLU A 37 -1.73 -14.15 -5.29
C GLU A 37 -2.71 -14.67 -4.23
N PHE A 38 -3.15 -13.81 -3.31
CA PHE A 38 -4.22 -14.09 -2.35
C PHE A 38 -5.39 -13.13 -2.54
N TYR A 39 -6.61 -13.65 -2.68
CA TYR A 39 -7.80 -12.88 -3.00
C TYR A 39 -8.63 -12.57 -1.74
N VAL A 40 -8.46 -11.36 -1.19
CA VAL A 40 -9.08 -10.93 0.07
C VAL A 40 -10.60 -10.89 -0.03
N ASN A 41 -11.16 -10.40 -1.15
CA ASN A 41 -12.61 -10.36 -1.33
C ASN A 41 -13.21 -11.78 -1.40
N THR A 42 -12.53 -12.74 -2.02
CA THR A 42 -12.96 -14.15 -1.96
C THR A 42 -12.92 -14.69 -0.53
N TYR A 43 -11.89 -14.34 0.24
CA TYR A 43 -11.78 -14.71 1.65
C TYR A 43 -12.92 -14.14 2.50
N LEU A 44 -13.18 -12.82 2.39
CA LEU A 44 -14.28 -12.14 3.08
C LEU A 44 -15.64 -12.73 2.68
N SER A 45 -15.84 -13.05 1.39
CA SER A 45 -17.06 -13.71 0.92
C SER A 45 -17.25 -15.10 1.52
N ARG A 46 -16.19 -15.91 1.60
CA ARG A 46 -16.23 -17.25 2.23
C ARG A 46 -16.53 -17.17 3.74
N LYS A 47 -16.10 -16.11 4.41
CA LYS A 47 -16.43 -15.82 5.82
C LYS A 47 -17.82 -15.18 5.99
N GLY A 48 -18.53 -14.90 4.89
CA GLY A 48 -19.86 -14.30 4.91
C GLY A 48 -19.89 -12.79 5.18
N LEU A 49 -18.74 -12.11 5.13
CA LEU A 49 -18.59 -10.68 5.39
C LEU A 49 -18.80 -9.83 4.14
N LEU A 50 -18.48 -10.38 2.97
CA LEU A 50 -18.73 -9.74 1.67
C LEU A 50 -19.83 -10.52 0.93
N LYS A 51 -20.88 -9.82 0.50
CA LYS A 51 -22.01 -10.43 -0.22
C LYS A 51 -22.39 -9.56 -1.40
N PHE A 52 -22.94 -10.18 -2.43
CA PHE A 52 -23.39 -9.49 -3.63
C PHE A 52 -24.86 -9.79 -3.89
N LYS A 53 -25.56 -8.85 -4.55
CA LYS A 53 -26.96 -8.99 -4.95
C LYS A 53 -27.13 -9.97 -6.12
N VAL A 54 -26.04 -10.30 -6.81
CA VAL A 54 -25.97 -11.14 -8.01
C VAL A 54 -24.91 -12.23 -7.84
N GLU A 55 -25.03 -13.31 -8.60
CA GLU A 55 -24.11 -14.47 -8.48
C GLU A 55 -22.71 -14.22 -9.08
N ASP A 56 -22.59 -13.35 -10.09
CA ASP A 56 -21.33 -13.06 -10.82
C ASP A 56 -21.09 -11.53 -10.92
N PRO A 57 -20.77 -10.87 -9.79
CA PRO A 57 -20.69 -9.41 -9.68
C PRO A 57 -19.54 -8.81 -10.47
N LYS A 58 -19.74 -7.78 -11.27
CA LYS A 58 -18.67 -7.09 -12.03
C LYS A 58 -18.10 -5.89 -11.29
N SER A 59 -18.75 -5.42 -10.22
CA SER A 59 -18.26 -4.31 -9.40
C SER A 59 -18.67 -4.43 -7.93
N LEU A 60 -17.94 -3.74 -7.04
CA LEU A 60 -18.34 -3.54 -5.64
C LEU A 60 -19.67 -2.77 -5.51
N ASN A 61 -20.11 -2.04 -6.54
CA ASN A 61 -21.43 -1.39 -6.53
C ASN A 61 -22.60 -2.39 -6.46
N GLU A 62 -22.34 -3.67 -6.77
CA GLU A 62 -23.32 -4.76 -6.69
C GLU A 62 -23.32 -5.45 -5.32
N MET A 63 -22.56 -4.93 -4.34
CA MET A 63 -22.58 -5.41 -2.97
C MET A 63 -24.00 -5.39 -2.40
N ASP A 64 -24.34 -6.45 -1.67
CA ASP A 64 -25.56 -6.52 -0.89
C ASP A 64 -25.47 -5.59 0.32
N SER A 65 -26.60 -5.01 0.72
CA SER A 65 -26.67 -4.09 1.87
C SER A 65 -26.35 -4.76 3.22
N SER A 66 -26.29 -6.09 3.28
CA SER A 66 -25.81 -6.84 4.46
C SER A 66 -24.31 -7.09 4.48
N THR A 67 -23.56 -6.61 3.48
CA THR A 67 -22.08 -6.66 3.46
C THR A 67 -21.52 -5.91 4.67
N ILE A 68 -20.59 -6.54 5.36
CA ILE A 68 -19.92 -6.03 6.58
C ILE A 68 -18.57 -5.42 6.21
N ALA A 69 -17.81 -6.04 5.30
CA ALA A 69 -16.52 -5.52 4.88
C ALA A 69 -16.20 -5.89 3.44
N TYR A 70 -15.39 -5.06 2.79
CA TYR A 70 -14.84 -5.29 1.46
C TYR A 70 -13.37 -4.85 1.41
N SER A 71 -12.65 -5.28 0.39
CA SER A 71 -11.25 -4.94 0.20
C SER A 71 -10.96 -4.27 -1.14
N LEU A 72 -10.06 -3.28 -1.11
CA LEU A 72 -9.40 -2.70 -2.27
C LEU A 72 -7.92 -3.09 -2.28
N ILE A 73 -7.34 -3.20 -3.47
CA ILE A 73 -5.92 -3.51 -3.62
C ILE A 73 -5.03 -2.36 -3.14
N PRO A 74 -3.83 -2.62 -2.58
CA PRO A 74 -3.38 -3.90 -2.04
C PRO A 74 -3.80 -4.04 -0.57
N GLY A 75 -4.51 -5.11 -0.21
CA GLY A 75 -4.75 -5.50 1.19
C GLY A 75 -5.47 -4.49 2.09
N ARG A 76 -6.19 -3.52 1.53
CA ARG A 76 -6.93 -2.50 2.29
C ARG A 76 -8.35 -2.98 2.51
N ILE A 77 -8.78 -3.16 3.75
CA ILE A 77 -10.12 -3.60 4.11
C ILE A 77 -10.88 -2.42 4.70
N TYR A 78 -12.09 -2.20 4.19
CA TYR A 78 -13.04 -1.19 4.63
C TYR A 78 -14.25 -1.90 5.22
N LEU A 79 -14.66 -1.46 6.40
CA LEU A 79 -15.93 -1.81 7.01
C LEU A 79 -17.04 -1.00 6.33
N ASN A 80 -18.16 -1.64 6.03
CA ASN A 80 -19.32 -0.99 5.42
C ASN A 80 -20.11 -0.24 6.50
N LEU A 81 -19.60 0.90 6.94
CA LEU A 81 -20.03 1.71 8.07
C LEU A 81 -21.15 2.69 7.67
N LYS A 82 -22.19 2.77 8.50
CA LYS A 82 -23.30 3.70 8.31
C LYS A 82 -22.81 5.15 8.38
N GLY A 83 -23.14 5.92 7.35
CA GLY A 83 -22.80 7.34 7.25
C GLY A 83 -21.45 7.61 6.57
N ARG A 84 -20.63 6.59 6.32
CA ARG A 84 -19.41 6.68 5.52
C ARG A 84 -19.60 6.00 4.16
N GLU A 85 -20.08 4.76 4.15
CA GLU A 85 -20.43 4.04 2.93
C GLU A 85 -21.90 4.29 2.54
N GLU A 86 -22.17 4.41 1.23
CA GLU A 86 -23.51 4.69 0.68
C GLU A 86 -24.57 3.68 1.19
N MET A 87 -24.18 2.41 1.31
CA MET A 87 -25.03 1.31 1.75
C MET A 87 -24.55 0.70 3.08
N GLY A 88 -24.00 1.55 3.97
CA GLY A 88 -23.44 1.14 5.25
C GLY A 88 -24.37 0.24 6.08
N SER A 89 -23.88 -0.93 6.47
CA SER A 89 -24.63 -1.93 7.24
C SER A 89 -24.31 -1.86 8.73
N ILE A 90 -23.09 -1.45 9.09
CA ILE A 90 -22.59 -1.40 10.47
C ILE A 90 -22.97 -0.08 11.12
N PRO A 91 -23.70 -0.06 12.24
CA PRO A 91 -23.92 1.17 13.02
C PRO A 91 -22.61 1.71 13.62
N GLN A 92 -22.51 3.04 13.77
CA GLN A 92 -21.32 3.67 14.35
C GLN A 92 -20.92 3.10 15.73
N GLY A 93 -21.91 2.78 16.58
CA GLY A 93 -21.68 2.20 17.90
C GLY A 93 -21.10 0.78 17.89
N ASP A 94 -21.21 0.07 16.77
CA ASP A 94 -20.69 -1.29 16.60
C ASP A 94 -19.32 -1.33 15.92
N TYR A 95 -18.84 -0.21 15.38
CA TYR A 95 -17.62 -0.14 14.56
C TYR A 95 -16.43 -0.86 15.19
N ASN A 96 -16.07 -0.50 16.43
CA ASN A 96 -14.90 -1.07 17.10
C ASN A 96 -15.05 -2.57 17.37
N ARG A 97 -16.26 -3.00 17.75
CA ARG A 97 -16.54 -4.42 18.02
C ARG A 97 -16.38 -5.24 16.75
N VAL A 98 -17.03 -4.83 15.66
CA VAL A 98 -16.97 -5.52 14.37
C VAL A 98 -15.55 -5.49 13.79
N ARG A 99 -14.84 -4.37 13.91
CA ARG A 99 -13.44 -4.26 13.47
C ARG A 99 -12.55 -5.27 14.19
N ASN A 100 -12.68 -5.37 15.51
CA ASN A 100 -11.88 -6.31 16.31
C ASN A 100 -12.22 -7.78 15.98
N GLU A 101 -13.51 -8.11 15.80
CA GLU A 101 -13.92 -9.45 15.37
C GLU A 101 -13.30 -9.83 14.00
N ILE A 102 -13.20 -8.88 13.07
CA ILE A 102 -12.54 -9.09 11.78
C ILE A 102 -11.02 -9.26 11.96
N VAL A 103 -10.38 -8.44 12.79
CA VAL A 103 -8.93 -8.56 13.08
C VAL A 103 -8.61 -9.92 13.69
N ASP A 104 -9.38 -10.38 14.69
CA ASP A 104 -9.20 -11.69 15.31
C ASP A 104 -9.34 -12.81 14.27
N MET A 105 -10.34 -12.72 13.39
CA MET A 105 -10.55 -13.66 12.29
C MET A 105 -9.41 -13.65 11.26
N LEU A 106 -8.79 -12.49 11.00
CA LEU A 106 -7.62 -12.36 10.12
C LEU A 106 -6.34 -12.94 10.74
N GLY A 107 -6.33 -13.21 12.05
CA GLY A 107 -5.23 -13.89 12.74
C GLY A 107 -4.86 -15.23 12.08
N GLU A 108 -5.84 -15.96 11.52
CA GLU A 108 -5.56 -17.21 10.81
C GLU A 108 -4.67 -17.00 9.56
N LEU A 109 -4.70 -15.82 8.94
CA LEU A 109 -3.83 -15.50 7.80
C LEU A 109 -2.38 -15.25 8.25
N VAL A 110 -2.19 -14.74 9.47
CA VAL A 110 -0.86 -14.61 10.10
C VAL A 110 -0.30 -16.00 10.39
N ASP A 111 -1.09 -16.85 11.06
CA ASP A 111 -0.69 -18.20 11.45
C ASP A 111 -0.32 -19.07 10.23
N ASN A 112 -1.01 -18.88 9.10
CA ASN A 112 -0.75 -19.59 7.85
C ASN A 112 0.36 -18.97 6.99
N GLY A 113 1.05 -17.93 7.47
CA GLY A 113 2.14 -17.29 6.75
C GLY A 113 1.71 -16.60 5.45
N ILE A 114 0.49 -16.07 5.40
CA ILE A 114 -0.03 -15.30 4.26
C ILE A 114 0.30 -13.82 4.45
N ILE A 115 0.11 -13.32 5.67
CA ILE A 115 0.41 -11.95 6.06
C ILE A 115 1.39 -11.95 7.24
N LYS A 116 2.31 -10.99 7.26
CA LYS A 116 3.19 -10.72 8.39
C LYS A 116 2.40 -10.13 9.55
N ARG A 117 1.49 -9.20 9.24
CA ARG A 117 0.75 -8.42 10.24
C ARG A 117 -0.56 -7.86 9.71
N VAL A 118 -1.50 -7.66 10.64
CA VAL A 118 -2.70 -6.85 10.46
C VAL A 118 -2.47 -5.50 11.15
N TRP A 119 -2.66 -4.41 10.42
CA TRP A 119 -2.52 -3.05 10.92
C TRP A 119 -3.88 -2.36 11.00
N LEU A 120 -4.10 -1.61 12.08
CA LEU A 120 -5.18 -0.64 12.17
C LEU A 120 -4.73 0.68 11.57
N LYS A 121 -5.70 1.45 11.04
CA LYS A 121 -5.42 2.73 10.38
C LYS A 121 -4.70 3.73 11.28
N GLU A 122 -5.03 3.75 12.57
CA GLU A 122 -4.45 4.66 13.55
C GLU A 122 -3.00 4.30 13.92
N GLU A 123 -2.52 3.10 13.55
CA GLU A 123 -1.13 2.70 13.70
C GLU A 123 -0.24 3.19 12.55
N LEU A 124 -0.82 3.38 11.36
CA LEU A 124 -0.06 3.72 10.14
C LEU A 124 -0.26 5.17 9.70
N TYR A 125 -1.44 5.72 9.95
CA TYR A 125 -1.85 7.00 9.40
C TYR A 125 -2.19 7.98 10.52
N SER A 126 -2.04 9.26 10.22
CA SER A 126 -2.48 10.36 11.06
C SER A 126 -2.90 11.53 10.17
N GLY A 127 -3.44 12.59 10.79
CA GLY A 127 -3.85 13.79 10.07
C GLY A 127 -5.34 13.82 9.68
N PRO A 128 -5.75 14.85 8.92
CA PRO A 128 -7.16 15.23 8.75
C PRO A 128 -7.99 14.22 7.93
N PHE A 129 -7.35 13.32 7.19
CA PHE A 129 -8.01 12.34 6.32
C PHE A 129 -8.08 10.93 6.95
N LEU A 130 -7.76 10.78 8.24
CA LEU A 130 -7.75 9.48 8.92
C LEU A 130 -9.11 8.77 8.88
N ASP A 131 -10.22 9.50 8.81
CA ASP A 131 -11.57 8.91 8.73
C ASP A 131 -11.86 8.27 7.36
N GLU A 132 -11.17 8.71 6.31
CA GLU A 132 -11.27 8.16 4.94
C GLU A 132 -10.29 7.00 4.70
N ALA A 133 -9.31 6.80 5.59
CA ALA A 133 -8.34 5.73 5.48
C ALA A 133 -9.01 4.33 5.63
N PRO A 134 -8.43 3.27 5.03
CA PRO A 134 -8.90 1.90 5.21
C PRO A 134 -8.87 1.51 6.68
N ASP A 135 -9.88 0.83 7.19
CA ASP A 135 -9.95 0.49 8.61
C ASP A 135 -8.90 -0.54 9.05
N ILE A 136 -8.56 -1.46 8.15
CA ILE A 136 -7.61 -2.54 8.36
C ILE A 136 -6.71 -2.66 7.13
N ILE A 137 -5.41 -2.81 7.35
CA ILE A 137 -4.40 -2.96 6.30
C ILE A 137 -3.66 -4.29 6.53
N LEU A 138 -3.55 -5.09 5.47
CA LEU A 138 -2.85 -6.36 5.48
C LEU A 138 -1.42 -6.18 4.95
N GLU A 139 -0.43 -6.53 5.75
CA GLU A 139 0.97 -6.58 5.32
C GLU A 139 1.34 -8.02 4.89
N PRO A 140 1.53 -8.30 3.60
CA PRO A 140 1.85 -9.65 3.15
C PRO A 140 3.28 -10.09 3.44
N PHE A 141 3.52 -11.40 3.41
CA PHE A 141 4.87 -11.91 3.15
C PHE A 141 5.30 -11.63 1.71
N ASP A 142 6.59 -11.37 1.51
CA ASP A 142 7.18 -11.18 0.19
C ASP A 142 6.87 -12.39 -0.70
N GLY A 143 6.50 -12.12 -1.95
CA GLY A 143 6.02 -13.14 -2.89
C GLY A 143 4.53 -13.47 -2.79
N ILE A 144 3.80 -12.95 -1.79
CA ILE A 144 2.34 -13.06 -1.68
C ILE A 144 1.68 -11.74 -2.07
N ASP A 145 1.17 -11.68 -3.29
CA ASP A 145 0.53 -10.46 -3.81
C ASP A 145 -0.95 -10.40 -3.42
N ILE A 146 -1.34 -9.38 -2.67
CA ILE A 146 -2.69 -9.24 -2.11
C ILE A 146 -3.61 -8.57 -3.12
N LYS A 147 -4.67 -9.29 -3.50
CA LYS A 147 -5.63 -8.89 -4.52
C LYS A 147 -7.02 -8.68 -3.94
N GLY A 148 -7.75 -7.74 -4.54
CA GLY A 148 -9.13 -7.38 -4.21
C GLY A 148 -10.13 -7.84 -5.28
N ASP A 149 -9.78 -8.80 -6.11
CA ASP A 149 -10.68 -9.34 -7.14
C ASP A 149 -11.96 -9.89 -6.52
N ILE A 150 -13.12 -9.55 -7.10
CA ILE A 150 -14.44 -9.93 -6.60
C ILE A 150 -15.00 -11.23 -7.22
N ASN A 151 -14.42 -11.69 -8.33
CA ASN A 151 -14.92 -12.84 -9.12
C ASN A 151 -14.02 -14.07 -9.08
N ARG A 152 -13.18 -14.19 -8.05
CA ARG A 152 -12.31 -15.35 -7.88
C ARG A 152 -13.00 -16.39 -7.03
N LYS A 153 -13.01 -17.64 -7.53
CA LYS A 153 -13.58 -18.78 -6.81
C LYS A 153 -12.60 -19.35 -5.78
N GLU A 154 -11.32 -19.36 -6.12
CA GLU A 154 -10.24 -19.82 -5.25
C GLU A 154 -9.64 -18.70 -4.41
N LEU A 155 -9.10 -19.04 -3.23
CA LEU A 155 -8.40 -18.09 -2.36
C LEU A 155 -7.04 -17.68 -2.90
N PHE A 156 -6.42 -18.54 -3.71
CA PHE A 156 -5.10 -18.33 -4.25
C PHE A 156 -5.09 -18.46 -5.77
N GLY A 157 -4.15 -17.77 -6.42
CA GLY A 157 -3.96 -17.88 -7.86
C GLY A 157 -2.63 -17.32 -8.34
N LYS A 158 -2.55 -17.14 -9.65
CA LYS A 158 -1.46 -16.45 -10.35
C LYS A 158 -2.04 -15.71 -11.56
N SER A 159 -1.54 -14.51 -11.82
CA SER A 159 -1.82 -13.76 -13.03
C SER A 159 -0.60 -13.70 -13.96
N SER A 160 -0.73 -12.90 -15.02
CA SER A 160 0.37 -12.57 -15.94
C SER A 160 1.43 -11.69 -15.27
N ILE A 161 1.06 -10.94 -14.22
CA ILE A 161 1.98 -10.11 -13.44
C ILE A 161 2.90 -11.04 -12.63
N LYS A 162 4.21 -10.75 -12.65
CA LYS A 162 5.24 -11.58 -12.02
C LYS A 162 6.00 -10.89 -10.89
N GLY A 163 5.70 -9.62 -10.64
CA GLY A 163 6.41 -8.80 -9.66
C GLY A 163 5.47 -8.02 -8.77
N MET A 164 5.87 -7.83 -7.52
CA MET A 164 5.15 -7.06 -6.51
C MET A 164 6.10 -6.13 -5.75
N HIS A 165 5.52 -5.15 -5.07
CA HIS A 165 6.25 -4.18 -4.25
C HIS A 165 6.67 -4.80 -2.91
N THR A 166 7.83 -4.40 -2.41
CA THR A 166 8.30 -4.66 -1.04
C THR A 166 8.50 -3.34 -0.30
N LEU A 167 8.45 -3.38 1.04
CA LEU A 167 8.77 -2.22 1.87
C LEU A 167 10.29 -1.94 1.89
N GLU A 168 11.08 -3.01 1.97
CA GLU A 168 12.55 -2.96 1.98
C GLU A 168 13.10 -2.83 0.56
N ASP A 169 14.40 -2.52 0.44
CA ASP A 169 15.16 -2.38 -0.82
C ASP A 169 14.75 -1.22 -1.74
N ALA A 170 13.97 -0.26 -1.23
CA ALA A 170 13.91 1.08 -1.81
C ALA A 170 15.29 1.77 -1.71
N PHE A 171 15.62 2.64 -2.65
CA PHE A 171 16.92 3.33 -2.64
C PHE A 171 16.80 4.80 -3.00
N ILE A 172 17.82 5.54 -2.59
CA ILE A 172 18.06 6.92 -2.99
C ILE A 172 19.56 7.11 -3.18
N LEU A 173 19.91 7.79 -4.26
CA LEU A 173 21.25 8.20 -4.60
C LEU A 173 21.19 9.66 -5.02
N TRP A 174 21.80 10.53 -4.22
CA TRP A 174 21.96 11.94 -4.57
C TRP A 174 23.43 12.20 -4.87
N ILE A 175 23.74 12.48 -6.13
CA ILE A 175 25.12 12.65 -6.58
C ILE A 175 25.67 13.97 -6.04
N GLY A 176 26.85 13.89 -5.41
CA GLY A 176 27.52 15.06 -4.84
C GLY A 176 26.98 15.53 -3.49
N LYS A 177 25.96 14.85 -2.93
CA LYS A 177 25.36 15.18 -1.64
C LYS A 177 25.51 14.03 -0.66
N GLU A 178 25.70 14.37 0.61
CA GLU A 178 25.71 13.39 1.69
C GLU A 178 24.30 13.27 2.28
N LEU A 179 23.80 12.03 2.36
CA LEU A 179 22.49 11.75 2.95
C LEU A 179 22.66 11.40 4.43
N LYS A 180 21.65 11.73 5.25
CA LYS A 180 21.59 11.29 6.65
C LYS A 180 21.73 9.76 6.72
N GLY A 181 22.66 9.28 7.53
CA GLY A 181 22.94 7.83 7.64
C GLY A 181 21.84 7.03 8.35
N ASN A 182 22.04 5.70 8.42
CA ASN A 182 21.23 4.76 9.21
C ASN A 182 19.73 4.73 8.89
N ASN A 183 19.33 5.01 7.64
CA ASN A 183 17.92 5.09 7.24
C ASN A 183 17.09 6.02 8.16
N SER A 184 17.71 7.11 8.63
CA SER A 184 17.11 8.04 9.59
C SER A 184 16.17 9.07 8.96
N PHE A 185 15.79 8.84 7.69
CA PHE A 185 14.84 9.64 6.95
C PHE A 185 13.92 8.73 6.12
N SER A 186 12.85 9.32 5.63
CA SER A 186 11.79 8.67 4.87
C SER A 186 11.65 9.31 3.48
N ILE A 187 10.86 8.71 2.60
CA ILE A 187 10.64 9.24 1.25
C ILE A 187 10.07 10.67 1.25
N ILE A 188 9.27 11.03 2.26
CA ILE A 188 8.69 12.38 2.36
C ILE A 188 9.77 13.45 2.64
N ASP A 189 10.89 13.07 3.25
CA ASP A 189 12.02 13.96 3.53
C ASP A 189 12.77 14.42 2.26
N ILE A 190 12.64 13.67 1.16
CA ILE A 190 13.27 13.98 -0.12
C ILE A 190 12.75 15.31 -0.68
N ALA A 191 11.43 15.50 -0.69
CA ALA A 191 10.80 16.70 -1.23
C ALA A 191 11.28 17.97 -0.50
N SER A 192 11.38 17.91 0.83
CA SER A 192 11.86 19.04 1.62
C SER A 192 13.32 19.43 1.30
N SER A 193 14.16 18.44 1.02
CA SER A 193 15.56 18.66 0.66
C SER A 193 15.70 19.27 -0.73
N ILE A 194 14.86 18.82 -1.68
CA ILE A 194 14.82 19.41 -3.03
C ILE A 194 14.43 20.88 -2.95
N LEU A 195 13.43 21.23 -2.15
CA LEU A 195 13.00 22.63 -1.99
C LEU A 195 14.10 23.50 -1.38
N ASP A 196 14.80 22.99 -0.36
CA ASP A 196 15.92 23.71 0.25
C ASP A 196 17.05 23.98 -0.75
N GLU A 197 17.43 22.97 -1.55
CA GLU A 197 18.47 23.09 -2.57
C GLU A 197 18.09 24.08 -3.68
N LEU A 198 16.80 24.15 -4.02
CA LEU A 198 16.28 25.15 -4.96
C LEU A 198 16.13 26.55 -4.34
N GLY A 199 16.35 26.71 -3.03
CA GLY A 199 16.11 27.96 -2.31
C GLY A 199 14.64 28.38 -2.27
N VAL A 200 13.72 27.40 -2.38
CA VAL A 200 12.27 27.62 -2.38
C VAL A 200 11.71 27.35 -0.99
N GLY A 201 10.89 28.27 -0.48
CA GLY A 201 10.24 28.11 0.82
C GLY A 201 9.34 26.87 0.86
N ARG A 202 9.38 26.13 1.96
CA ARG A 202 8.55 24.94 2.16
C ARG A 202 7.08 25.32 2.44
N PRO A 203 6.10 24.50 1.98
CA PRO A 203 4.72 24.65 2.41
C PRO A 203 4.59 24.55 3.94
N PRO A 204 3.73 25.37 4.60
CA PRO A 204 3.58 25.37 6.05
C PRO A 204 3.11 24.03 6.64
N ASP A 205 2.45 23.21 5.84
CA ASP A 205 1.87 21.91 6.19
C ASP A 205 2.77 20.72 5.80
N MET A 206 4.00 20.98 5.31
CA MET A 206 4.96 19.92 5.02
C MET A 206 5.58 19.36 6.32
N GLU A 207 5.32 18.09 6.60
CA GLU A 207 5.80 17.39 7.82
C GLU A 207 7.30 17.01 7.78
N ALA A 208 7.90 17.07 6.59
CA ALA A 208 9.22 16.54 6.28
C ALA A 208 10.40 17.41 6.78
N SER A 209 11.45 16.75 7.26
CA SER A 209 12.60 17.34 7.97
C SER A 209 13.89 17.41 7.14
N GLY A 210 13.89 16.86 5.93
CA GLY A 210 15.05 16.80 5.03
C GLY A 210 15.86 15.49 5.19
N CYS A 211 16.53 15.08 4.14
CA CYS A 211 17.33 13.85 4.05
C CYS A 211 18.83 14.10 3.85
N LEU A 212 19.25 15.34 3.63
CA LEU A 212 20.66 15.73 3.54
C LEU A 212 21.32 15.87 4.92
N ALA A 213 22.61 15.54 5.00
CA ALA A 213 23.43 15.57 6.22
C ALA A 213 23.95 16.98 6.57
#